data_AF-A0AAD4NXZ9-F1
#
_entry.id   AF-A0AAD4NXZ9-F1
#
_cell.length_a   1.000
_cell.length_b   1.000
_cell.length_c   1.000
_cell.angle_alpha   90.00
_cell.angle_beta   90.00
_cell.angle_gamma   90.00
#
_symmetry.space_group_name_H-M   'P 1'
#
loop_
_entity.id
_entity.type
_entity.pdbx_description
1 polymer ?
#
loop_
_entity_poly.entity_id
_entity_poly.type
_entity_poly.pdbx_seq_one_letter_code
_entity_poly.pdbx_strand_id
1 'polypeptide(L)'
;MQNLELTEFITLSEKLKPFKNDCFFDMDYFVKTLSDIKGKKIRPDLIGSIITHYASKWLPELAGDEADRATASSGSSSESVTVSWTKKRFIIESLVGVLPPERDSIPCNFLLRLLRAANMVRVEPVFVSELEKRVSWQLDQASLKELMIPSFSHTSSTLLDVELVLRLVKNFVNVEEAARGGGAAVVKVAKLVDSYLAEAALDSYLALPEFIALAGALPSHARSIDDGLYRAIDTYLK
;
A
#
# COMPACT_ATOMS: atom_id res chain seq x y z
N MET A 1 11.99 -18.94 19.29
CA MET A 1 12.81 -17.81 18.79
C MET A 1 11.93 -16.64 18.31
N GLN A 2 10.87 -16.26 19.03
CA GLN A 2 9.90 -15.23 18.58
C GLN A 2 9.72 -14.06 19.57
N ASN A 3 10.59 -13.95 20.59
CA ASN A 3 10.48 -12.92 21.64
C ASN A 3 11.43 -11.72 21.45
N LEU A 4 12.25 -11.67 20.39
CA LEU A 4 13.20 -10.57 20.21
C LEU A 4 12.59 -9.33 19.54
N GLU A 5 11.64 -9.49 18.61
CA GLU A 5 11.08 -8.36 17.85
C GLU A 5 10.20 -7.44 18.72
N LEU A 6 9.40 -8.00 19.65
CA LEU A 6 8.54 -7.22 20.54
C LEU A 6 9.33 -6.35 21.53
N THR A 7 10.47 -6.84 22.01
CA THR A 7 11.33 -6.08 22.91
C THR A 7 11.99 -4.89 22.21
N GLU A 8 12.41 -5.02 20.94
CA GLU A 8 12.98 -3.89 20.20
C GLU A 8 11.95 -2.76 19.98
N PHE A 9 10.70 -3.10 19.69
CA PHE A 9 9.60 -2.12 19.57
C PHE A 9 9.31 -1.38 20.88
N ILE A 10 9.32 -2.09 22.02
CA ILE A 10 9.11 -1.49 23.35
C ILE A 10 10.30 -0.56 23.72
N THR A 11 11.52 -0.94 23.37
CA THR A 11 12.72 -0.16 23.72
C THR A 11 12.85 1.13 22.89
N LEU A 12 12.32 1.14 21.65
CA LEU A 12 12.21 2.37 20.84
C LEU A 12 11.14 3.33 21.36
N SER A 13 10.03 2.81 21.89
CA SER A 13 8.96 3.61 22.51
C SER A 13 9.41 4.33 23.78
N GLU A 14 10.28 3.71 24.59
CA GLU A 14 10.74 4.28 25.87
C GLU A 14 11.73 5.45 25.73
N LYS A 15 12.39 5.62 24.56
CA LYS A 15 13.36 6.71 24.34
C LYS A 15 12.74 8.04 23.93
N LEU A 16 11.42 8.14 23.79
CA LEU A 16 10.76 9.35 23.27
C LEU A 16 9.69 9.89 24.23
N LYS A 17 10.09 10.53 25.34
CA LYS A 17 9.21 11.48 26.06
C LYS A 17 10.01 12.72 26.46
N PRO A 18 9.55 13.93 26.08
CA PRO A 18 8.29 14.45 26.63
C PRO A 18 7.45 15.27 25.63
N PHE A 19 6.40 14.71 25.03
CA PHE A 19 5.30 15.51 24.48
C PHE A 19 3.98 14.73 24.64
N LYS A 20 3.03 15.30 25.39
CA LYS A 20 1.67 14.76 25.46
C LYS A 20 0.95 15.10 24.16
N ASN A 21 0.95 14.15 23.22
CA ASN A 21 0.09 14.18 22.04
C ASN A 21 -0.96 13.07 22.18
N ASP A 22 -2.24 13.42 22.18
CA ASP A 22 -3.37 12.50 22.39
C ASP A 22 -3.37 11.30 21.42
N CYS A 23 -2.82 11.48 20.22
CA CYS A 23 -2.72 10.43 19.20
C CYS A 23 -1.73 9.31 19.55
N PHE A 24 -0.65 9.63 20.27
CA PHE A 24 0.38 8.63 20.60
C PHE A 24 -0.17 7.66 21.65
N PHE A 25 -0.84 8.20 22.67
CA PHE A 25 -1.52 7.39 23.68
C PHE A 25 -2.70 6.60 23.13
N ASP A 26 -3.51 7.18 22.22
CA ASP A 26 -4.59 6.44 21.55
C ASP A 26 -4.00 5.28 20.73
N MET A 27 -2.92 5.51 19.96
CA MET A 27 -2.29 4.44 19.19
C MET A 27 -1.66 3.35 20.08
N ASP A 28 -0.91 3.70 21.11
CA ASP A 28 -0.35 2.72 22.05
C ASP A 28 -1.45 1.86 22.68
N TYR A 29 -2.55 2.49 23.10
CA TYR A 29 -3.71 1.80 23.66
C TYR A 29 -4.37 0.89 22.62
N PHE A 30 -4.49 1.35 21.38
CA PHE A 30 -5.04 0.57 20.27
C PHE A 30 -4.18 -0.66 19.96
N VAL A 31 -2.85 -0.50 19.83
CA VAL A 31 -1.89 -1.60 19.59
C VAL A 31 -1.94 -2.62 20.73
N LYS A 32 -1.99 -2.16 21.98
CA LYS A 32 -2.12 -3.04 23.15
C LYS A 32 -3.44 -3.81 23.12
N THR A 33 -4.55 -3.12 22.85
CA THR A 33 -5.87 -3.75 22.76
C THR A 33 -5.92 -4.79 21.64
N LEU A 34 -5.33 -4.50 20.48
CA LEU A 34 -5.23 -5.47 19.39
C LEU A 34 -4.39 -6.70 19.76
N SER A 35 -3.31 -6.51 20.51
CA SER A 35 -2.48 -7.61 20.99
C SER A 35 -3.26 -8.54 21.93
N ASP A 36 -4.05 -7.96 22.84
CA ASP A 36 -4.93 -8.72 23.74
C ASP A 36 -6.05 -9.46 22.98
N ILE A 37 -6.56 -8.87 21.90
CA ILE A 37 -7.59 -9.43 21.01
C ILE A 37 -7.02 -10.60 20.18
N LYS A 38 -5.79 -10.49 19.66
CA LYS A 38 -5.11 -11.56 18.90
C LYS A 38 -4.97 -12.84 19.74
N GLY A 39 -4.76 -12.72 21.05
CA GLY A 39 -4.72 -13.86 21.98
C GLY A 39 -6.03 -14.65 22.10
N LYS A 40 -7.17 -14.11 21.62
CA LYS A 40 -8.51 -14.68 21.81
C LYS A 40 -9.08 -15.44 20.60
N LYS A 41 -8.23 -15.85 19.64
CA LYS A 41 -8.62 -16.58 18.40
C LYS A 41 -9.73 -15.86 17.59
N ILE A 42 -9.64 -14.54 17.49
CA ILE A 42 -10.55 -13.73 16.69
C ILE A 42 -10.20 -13.87 15.20
N ARG A 43 -11.21 -13.86 14.32
CA ARG A 43 -11.00 -14.00 12.88
C ARG A 43 -10.17 -12.81 12.33
N PRO A 44 -9.18 -13.06 11.45
CA PRO A 44 -8.25 -12.02 11.00
C PRO A 44 -8.92 -10.93 10.15
N ASP A 45 -10.00 -11.25 9.43
CA ASP A 45 -10.83 -10.30 8.68
C ASP A 45 -11.52 -9.27 9.58
N LEU A 46 -11.96 -9.68 10.77
CA LEU A 46 -12.55 -8.78 11.76
C LEU A 46 -11.50 -7.85 12.36
N ILE A 47 -10.33 -8.39 12.69
CA ILE A 47 -9.18 -7.59 13.15
C ILE A 47 -8.82 -6.56 12.07
N GLY A 48 -8.77 -7.00 10.81
CA GLY A 48 -8.50 -6.12 9.69
C GLY A 48 -9.54 -5.01 9.54
N SER A 49 -10.82 -5.34 9.66
CA SER A 49 -11.91 -4.36 9.62
C SER A 49 -11.81 -3.30 10.72
N ILE A 50 -11.44 -3.72 11.94
CA ILE A 50 -11.19 -2.80 13.07
C ILE A 50 -10.02 -1.87 12.75
N ILE A 51 -8.91 -2.41 12.22
CA ILE A 51 -7.73 -1.63 11.84
C ILE A 51 -8.06 -0.63 10.73
N THR A 52 -8.75 -1.06 9.67
CA THR A 52 -9.10 -0.16 8.56
C THR A 52 -9.99 0.98 9.03
N HIS A 53 -11.00 0.68 9.85
CA HIS A 53 -11.90 1.70 10.41
C HIS A 53 -11.16 2.66 11.36
N TYR A 54 -10.29 2.14 12.23
CA TYR A 54 -9.46 2.97 13.10
C TYR A 54 -8.52 3.87 12.30
N ALA A 55 -7.88 3.34 11.27
CA ALA A 55 -6.94 4.08 10.43
C ALA A 55 -7.61 5.25 9.70
N SER A 56 -8.83 5.07 9.18
CA SER A 56 -9.59 6.12 8.49
C SER A 56 -9.93 7.32 9.40
N LYS A 57 -10.02 7.13 10.72
CA LYS A 57 -10.21 8.22 11.69
C LYS A 57 -8.98 9.13 11.78
N TRP A 58 -7.78 8.57 11.60
CA TRP A 58 -6.51 9.26 11.78
C TRP A 58 -5.87 9.71 10.47
N LEU A 59 -6.17 9.01 9.38
CA LEU A 59 -5.63 9.23 8.05
C LEU A 59 -6.80 9.22 7.06
N PRO A 60 -7.46 10.38 6.83
CA PRO A 60 -8.64 10.47 5.97
C PRO A 60 -8.39 9.97 4.54
N GLU A 61 -7.17 10.06 4.03
CA GLU A 61 -6.79 9.49 2.73
C GLU A 61 -6.94 7.95 2.65
N LEU A 62 -7.07 7.28 3.79
CA LEU A 62 -7.35 5.84 3.88
C LEU A 62 -8.85 5.52 3.96
N ALA A 63 -9.74 6.52 3.93
CA ALA A 63 -11.19 6.31 4.02
C ALA A 63 -11.85 5.92 2.67
N GLY A 64 -11.24 6.27 1.53
CA GLY A 64 -11.70 5.86 0.20
C GLY A 64 -12.89 6.70 -0.25
N ASP A 65 -13.58 6.29 -1.33
CA ASP A 65 -14.58 7.12 -2.00
C ASP A 65 -15.86 7.41 -1.17
N GLU A 66 -16.07 6.67 -0.09
CA GLU A 66 -17.15 6.93 0.88
C GLU A 66 -16.94 8.24 1.67
N ALA A 67 -15.74 8.82 1.65
CA ALA A 67 -15.40 10.03 2.43
C ALA A 67 -15.58 11.36 1.67
N ASP A 68 -15.81 11.35 0.35
CA ASP A 68 -15.99 12.57 -0.47
C ASP A 68 -17.25 13.38 -0.08
N ARG A 69 -18.07 12.89 0.84
CA ARG A 69 -19.26 13.58 1.37
C ARG A 69 -19.10 14.15 2.77
N ALA A 70 -18.03 13.83 3.53
CA ALA A 70 -18.04 14.07 4.97
C ALA A 70 -16.66 14.39 5.60
N THR A 71 -15.83 15.26 5.02
CA THR A 71 -14.82 15.95 5.86
C THR A 71 -14.28 17.26 5.26
N ALA A 72 -15.16 18.28 5.18
CA ALA A 72 -14.72 19.68 5.22
C ALA A 72 -14.77 20.19 6.67
N SER A 73 -14.05 19.53 7.59
CA SER A 73 -13.86 20.04 8.95
C SER A 73 -12.74 19.32 9.67
N SER A 74 -11.51 19.78 9.48
CA SER A 74 -10.45 19.60 10.48
C SER A 74 -9.90 20.97 10.81
N GLY A 75 -10.19 21.41 12.03
CA GLY A 75 -9.81 22.70 12.57
C GLY A 75 -8.31 22.96 12.43
N SER A 76 -8.01 24.23 12.20
CA SER A 76 -6.66 24.79 12.23
C SER A 76 -6.05 24.58 13.62
N SER A 77 -5.36 23.46 13.78
CA SER A 77 -4.36 23.26 14.83
C SER A 77 -3.10 23.97 14.37
N SER A 78 -2.61 24.92 15.15
CA SER A 78 -1.34 25.63 14.96
C SER A 78 -0.16 24.67 15.25
N GLU A 79 -0.09 23.57 14.52
CA GLU A 79 0.94 22.54 14.64
C GLU A 79 1.86 22.63 13.41
N SER A 80 3.18 22.58 13.64
CA SER A 80 4.16 22.66 12.54
C SER A 80 3.97 21.50 11.56
N VAL A 81 4.16 21.76 10.27
CA VAL A 81 4.12 20.76 9.18
C VAL A 81 5.01 19.55 9.51
N THR A 82 6.18 19.78 10.10
CA THR A 82 7.12 18.72 10.50
C THR A 82 6.57 17.78 11.57
N VAL A 83 5.78 18.32 12.51
CA VAL A 83 5.20 17.54 13.61
C VAL A 83 4.04 16.69 13.08
N SER A 84 3.18 17.27 12.24
CA SER A 84 2.11 16.55 11.54
C SER A 84 2.67 15.39 10.69
N TRP A 85 3.76 15.63 9.96
CA TRP A 85 4.45 14.61 9.16
C TRP A 85 5.00 13.46 10.01
N THR A 86 5.68 13.78 11.10
CA THR A 86 6.27 12.79 12.01
C THR A 86 5.19 11.94 12.67
N LYS A 87 4.08 12.57 13.08
CA LYS A 87 2.90 11.89 13.63
C LYS A 87 2.27 10.93 12.62
N LYS A 88 2.08 11.37 11.37
CA LYS A 88 1.55 10.53 10.30
C LYS A 88 2.45 9.32 10.04
N ARG A 89 3.77 9.54 9.97
CA ARG A 89 4.77 8.47 9.85
C ARG A 89 4.64 7.44 10.97
N PHE A 90 4.62 7.89 12.23
CA PHE A 90 4.46 7.01 13.39
C PHE A 90 3.18 6.18 13.33
N ILE A 91 2.05 6.79 12.97
CA ILE A 91 0.76 6.09 12.85
C ILE A 91 0.84 5.01 11.76
N ILE A 92 1.42 5.31 10.59
CA ILE A 92 1.55 4.34 9.50
C ILE A 92 2.44 3.17 9.91
N GLU A 93 3.62 3.44 10.47
CA GLU A 93 4.57 2.39 10.92
C GLU A 93 3.91 1.48 11.97
N SER A 94 3.19 2.07 12.92
CA SER A 94 2.49 1.33 13.96
C SER A 94 1.29 0.53 13.41
N LEU A 95 0.56 1.06 12.44
CA LEU A 95 -0.52 0.34 11.74
C LEU A 95 0.03 -0.89 11.01
N VAL A 96 1.12 -0.72 10.24
CA VAL A 96 1.79 -1.82 9.53
C VAL A 96 2.23 -2.92 10.50
N GLY A 97 2.79 -2.53 11.66
CA GLY A 97 3.21 -3.47 12.70
C GLY A 97 2.09 -4.30 13.33
N VAL A 98 0.83 -3.87 13.22
CA VAL A 98 -0.32 -4.61 13.78
C VAL A 98 -1.17 -5.34 12.74
N LEU A 99 -0.90 -5.19 11.44
CA LEU A 99 -1.69 -5.85 10.38
C LEU A 99 -1.70 -7.38 10.57
N PRO A 100 -2.86 -8.06 10.44
CA PRO A 100 -2.93 -9.52 10.50
C PRO A 100 -2.13 -10.13 9.34
N PRO A 101 -1.26 -11.14 9.56
CA PRO A 101 -0.39 -11.67 8.52
C PRO A 101 -1.12 -12.44 7.41
N GLU A 102 -2.38 -12.82 7.63
CA GLU A 102 -3.16 -13.64 6.70
C GLU A 102 -3.52 -12.87 5.43
N ARG A 103 -3.45 -13.55 4.27
CA ARG A 103 -3.98 -13.05 3.00
C ARG A 103 -5.47 -12.71 3.14
N ASP A 104 -5.91 -11.67 2.44
CA ASP A 104 -7.30 -11.20 2.40
C ASP A 104 -7.87 -10.72 3.76
N SER A 105 -7.05 -10.64 4.82
CA SER A 105 -7.44 -10.04 6.10
C SER A 105 -7.64 -8.53 6.02
N ILE A 106 -6.93 -7.89 5.09
CA ILE A 106 -6.99 -6.45 4.81
C ILE A 106 -7.25 -6.27 3.31
N PRO A 107 -8.26 -5.46 2.91
CA PRO A 107 -8.55 -5.21 1.50
C PRO A 107 -7.34 -4.64 0.73
N CYS A 108 -7.06 -5.16 -0.45
CA CYS A 108 -5.92 -4.73 -1.29
C CYS A 108 -5.91 -3.21 -1.55
N ASN A 109 -7.06 -2.61 -1.87
CA ASN A 109 -7.19 -1.17 -2.08
C ASN A 109 -6.88 -0.33 -0.83
N PHE A 110 -7.10 -0.86 0.38
CA PHE A 110 -6.65 -0.19 1.60
C PHE A 110 -5.13 -0.26 1.74
N LEU A 111 -4.53 -1.42 1.47
CA LEU A 111 -3.07 -1.57 1.50
C LEU A 111 -2.37 -0.66 0.49
N LEU A 112 -2.92 -0.49 -0.72
CA LEU A 112 -2.40 0.44 -1.73
C LEU A 112 -2.47 1.90 -1.27
N ARG A 113 -3.56 2.32 -0.63
CA ARG A 113 -3.67 3.66 -0.04
C ARG A 113 -2.68 3.85 1.11
N LEU A 114 -2.49 2.83 1.94
CA LEU A 114 -1.52 2.84 3.02
C LEU A 114 -0.08 2.90 2.48
N LEU A 115 0.22 2.16 1.41
CA LEU A 115 1.52 2.20 0.71
C LEU A 115 1.78 3.56 0.06
N ARG A 116 0.77 4.17 -0.57
CA ARG A 116 0.85 5.55 -1.08
C ARG A 116 1.18 6.53 0.05
N ALA A 117 0.47 6.45 1.17
CA ALA A 117 0.72 7.32 2.33
C ALA A 117 2.12 7.08 2.93
N ALA A 118 2.55 5.81 3.01
CA ALA A 118 3.85 5.39 3.50
C ALA A 118 5.00 5.97 2.66
N ASN A 119 4.91 5.87 1.33
CA ASN A 119 5.89 6.44 0.40
C ASN A 119 5.90 7.96 0.47
N MET A 120 4.72 8.59 0.56
CA MET A 120 4.60 10.04 0.71
C MET A 120 5.36 10.53 1.95
N VAL A 121 5.20 9.87 3.11
CA VAL A 121 5.88 10.28 4.35
C VAL A 121 7.28 9.73 4.56
N ARG A 122 7.78 8.92 3.62
CA ARG A 122 9.10 8.27 3.66
C ARG A 122 9.30 7.44 4.94
N VAL A 123 8.35 6.53 5.24
CA VAL A 123 8.53 5.53 6.29
C VAL A 123 9.77 4.65 6.01
N GLU A 124 10.23 3.90 7.01
CA GLU A 124 11.41 3.04 6.80
C GLU A 124 11.14 1.93 5.75
N PRO A 125 12.16 1.54 4.95
CA PRO A 125 12.01 0.56 3.88
C PRO A 125 11.44 -0.80 4.31
N VAL A 126 11.62 -1.18 5.58
CA VAL A 126 11.08 -2.42 6.16
C VAL A 126 9.55 -2.41 6.12
N PHE A 127 8.91 -1.30 6.47
CA PHE A 127 7.45 -1.18 6.44
C PHE A 127 6.91 -1.12 5.00
N VAL A 128 7.63 -0.45 4.10
CA VAL A 128 7.29 -0.43 2.66
C VAL A 128 7.34 -1.84 2.09
N SER A 129 8.41 -2.58 2.36
CA SER A 129 8.60 -3.95 1.87
C SER A 129 7.50 -4.90 2.36
N GLU A 130 7.08 -4.76 3.62
CA GLU A 130 5.99 -5.55 4.19
C GLU A 130 4.64 -5.22 3.53
N LEU A 131 4.36 -3.95 3.25
CA LEU A 131 3.18 -3.53 2.51
C LEU A 131 3.19 -4.06 1.07
N GLU A 132 4.31 -3.91 0.37
CA GLU A 132 4.46 -4.40 -1.01
C GLU A 132 4.24 -5.91 -1.10
N LYS A 133 4.83 -6.68 -0.18
CA LYS A 133 4.64 -8.13 -0.09
C LYS A 133 3.16 -8.49 0.04
N ARG A 134 2.41 -7.80 0.91
CA ARG A 134 0.98 -8.05 1.14
C ARG A 134 0.11 -7.63 -0.03
N VAL A 135 0.42 -6.51 -0.68
CA VAL A 135 -0.26 -6.07 -1.91
C VAL A 135 -0.02 -7.09 -3.02
N SER A 136 1.22 -7.56 -3.17
CA SER A 136 1.62 -8.52 -4.20
C SER A 136 0.89 -9.86 -4.09
N TRP A 137 0.37 -10.26 -2.93
CA TRP A 137 -0.39 -11.51 -2.79
C TRP A 137 -1.84 -11.43 -3.28
N GLN A 138 -2.37 -10.23 -3.46
CA GLN A 138 -3.78 -10.00 -3.78
C GLN A 138 -3.92 -8.88 -4.83
N LEU A 139 -2.93 -8.75 -5.70
CA LEU A 139 -2.90 -7.71 -6.73
C LEU A 139 -4.06 -7.88 -7.72
N ASP A 140 -4.59 -9.09 -7.87
CA ASP A 140 -5.79 -9.40 -8.67
C ASP A 140 -7.08 -8.74 -8.15
N GLN A 141 -7.05 -8.19 -6.93
CA GLN A 141 -8.15 -7.47 -6.28
C GLN A 141 -7.95 -5.94 -6.30
N ALA A 142 -6.83 -5.45 -6.82
CA ALA A 142 -6.53 -4.03 -6.87
C ALA A 142 -7.37 -3.30 -7.93
N SER A 143 -7.75 -2.06 -7.63
CA SER A 143 -8.28 -1.14 -8.64
C SER A 143 -7.16 -0.33 -9.29
N LEU A 144 -7.37 0.10 -10.53
CA LEU A 144 -6.45 0.98 -11.25
C LEU A 144 -6.19 2.28 -10.45
N LYS A 145 -7.26 2.89 -9.93
CA LYS A 145 -7.21 4.13 -9.15
C LYS A 145 -6.25 4.04 -7.95
N GLU A 146 -6.28 2.93 -7.22
CA GLU A 146 -5.41 2.77 -6.06
C GLU A 146 -3.99 2.36 -6.44
N LEU A 147 -3.82 1.62 -7.54
CA LEU A 147 -2.50 1.24 -8.07
C LEU A 147 -1.72 2.43 -8.63
N MET A 148 -2.38 3.49 -9.09
CA MET A 148 -1.76 4.74 -9.55
C MET A 148 -1.13 5.54 -8.39
N ILE A 149 0.00 5.04 -7.88
CA ILE A 149 0.78 5.67 -6.82
C ILE A 149 1.76 6.67 -7.44
N PRO A 150 1.75 7.95 -7.01
CA PRO A 150 2.69 8.94 -7.50
C PRO A 150 4.14 8.62 -7.13
N SER A 151 5.08 9.04 -7.96
CA SER A 151 6.50 9.02 -7.61
C SER A 151 6.80 10.15 -6.61
N PHE A 152 7.34 9.78 -5.43
CA PHE A 152 7.74 10.75 -4.39
C PHE A 152 9.27 10.95 -4.33
N SER A 153 9.98 10.45 -5.34
CA SER A 153 11.43 10.64 -5.48
C SER A 153 11.74 11.96 -6.16
N HIS A 154 12.71 12.70 -5.63
CA HIS A 154 13.19 13.94 -6.26
C HIS A 154 14.01 13.71 -7.53
N THR A 155 14.43 12.46 -7.79
CA THR A 155 15.24 12.09 -8.95
C THR A 155 14.43 11.43 -10.05
N SER A 156 13.15 11.16 -9.80
CA SER A 156 12.26 10.55 -10.78
C SER A 156 11.57 11.66 -11.57
N SER A 157 11.62 11.55 -12.89
CA SER A 157 10.92 12.46 -13.81
C SER A 157 9.49 12.03 -14.10
N THR A 158 9.11 10.80 -13.74
CA THR A 158 7.78 10.26 -13.99
C THR A 158 6.79 10.69 -12.90
N LEU A 159 5.53 10.86 -13.30
CA LEU A 159 4.43 11.18 -12.39
C LEU A 159 4.06 9.98 -11.53
N LEU A 160 4.17 8.76 -12.07
CA LEU A 160 3.83 7.50 -11.42
C LEU A 160 5.08 6.71 -11.07
N ASP A 161 5.01 5.96 -9.97
CA ASP A 161 6.05 5.02 -9.55
C ASP A 161 5.88 3.69 -10.31
N VAL A 162 6.36 3.67 -11.56
CA VAL A 162 6.28 2.49 -12.44
C VAL A 162 7.16 1.36 -11.93
N GLU A 163 8.29 1.68 -11.31
CA GLU A 163 9.19 0.69 -10.70
C GLU A 163 8.53 -0.02 -9.52
N LEU A 164 7.76 0.68 -8.69
CA LEU A 164 6.93 0.05 -7.65
C LEU A 164 5.94 -0.94 -8.25
N VAL A 165 5.19 -0.55 -9.28
CA VAL A 165 4.21 -1.45 -9.92
C VAL A 165 4.91 -2.67 -10.53
N LEU A 166 6.08 -2.48 -11.16
CA LEU A 166 6.90 -3.57 -11.66
C LEU A 166 7.31 -4.56 -10.55
N ARG A 167 7.73 -4.06 -9.38
CA ARG A 167 8.08 -4.90 -8.22
C ARG A 167 6.87 -5.68 -7.69
N LEU A 168 5.70 -5.02 -7.59
CA LEU A 168 4.45 -5.67 -7.17
C LEU A 168 4.03 -6.80 -8.14
N VAL A 169 4.07 -6.54 -9.45
CA VAL A 169 3.69 -7.52 -10.48
C VAL A 169 4.64 -8.71 -10.49
N LYS A 170 5.96 -8.48 -10.44
CA LYS A 170 6.95 -9.57 -10.37
C LYS A 170 6.74 -10.44 -9.14
N ASN A 171 6.51 -9.84 -7.97
CA ASN A 171 6.24 -10.58 -6.75
C ASN A 171 4.93 -11.37 -6.81
N PHE A 172 3.87 -10.79 -7.38
CA PHE A 172 2.60 -11.49 -7.61
C PHE A 172 2.80 -12.73 -8.49
N VAL A 173 3.45 -12.58 -9.65
CA VAL A 173 3.70 -13.69 -10.59
C VAL A 173 4.54 -14.78 -9.94
N ASN A 174 5.60 -14.42 -9.20
CA ASN A 174 6.43 -15.39 -8.49
C ASN A 174 5.63 -16.23 -7.47
N VAL A 175 4.64 -15.62 -6.80
CA VAL A 175 3.79 -16.31 -5.82
C VAL A 175 2.75 -17.19 -6.51
N GLU A 176 2.12 -16.73 -7.58
CA GLU A 176 1.12 -17.50 -8.33
C GLU A 176 1.74 -18.73 -9.02
N GLU A 177 2.93 -18.59 -9.62
CA GLU A 177 3.69 -19.71 -10.21
C GLU A 177 4.01 -20.79 -9.15
N ALA A 178 4.41 -20.38 -7.94
CA ALA A 178 4.70 -21.28 -6.84
C ALA A 178 3.43 -21.98 -6.30
N ALA A 179 2.30 -21.27 -6.26
CA ALA A 179 1.04 -21.78 -5.77
C ALA A 179 0.29 -22.69 -6.76
N ARG A 180 0.78 -22.80 -8.02
CA ARG A 180 0.00 -23.33 -9.16
C ARG A 180 -1.38 -22.66 -9.25
N GLY A 181 -1.43 -21.40 -8.84
CA GLY A 181 -2.64 -20.62 -8.65
C GLY A 181 -3.26 -20.21 -9.98
N GLY A 182 -4.59 -20.07 -9.97
CA GLY A 182 -5.43 -20.12 -11.16
C GLY A 182 -5.18 -18.99 -12.15
N GLY A 183 -5.10 -19.32 -13.45
CA GLY A 183 -4.90 -18.37 -14.54
C GLY A 183 -5.90 -17.20 -14.57
N ALA A 184 -7.05 -17.30 -13.88
CA ALA A 184 -7.99 -16.19 -13.73
C ALA A 184 -7.39 -14.98 -12.97
N ALA A 185 -6.59 -15.20 -11.92
CA ALA A 185 -5.97 -14.10 -11.15
C ALA A 185 -4.91 -13.39 -12.00
N VAL A 186 -4.05 -14.16 -12.68
CA VAL A 186 -3.05 -13.66 -13.62
C VAL A 186 -3.68 -12.85 -14.76
N VAL A 187 -4.80 -13.32 -15.32
CA VAL A 187 -5.55 -12.59 -16.36
C VAL A 187 -6.11 -11.26 -15.83
N LYS A 188 -6.59 -11.20 -14.58
CA LYS A 188 -7.04 -9.93 -13.97
C LYS A 188 -5.88 -8.95 -13.81
N VAL A 189 -4.73 -9.41 -13.31
CA VAL A 189 -3.54 -8.57 -13.17
C VAL A 189 -3.03 -8.09 -14.53
N ALA A 190 -3.09 -8.92 -15.58
CA ALA A 190 -2.74 -8.48 -16.92
C ALA A 190 -3.60 -7.31 -17.42
N LYS A 191 -4.92 -7.41 -17.27
CA LYS A 191 -5.84 -6.30 -17.61
C LYS A 191 -5.56 -5.04 -16.79
N LEU A 192 -5.22 -5.21 -15.51
CA LEU A 192 -4.86 -4.10 -14.63
C LEU A 192 -3.57 -3.42 -15.08
N VAL A 193 -2.53 -4.20 -15.40
CA VAL A 193 -1.23 -3.70 -15.90
C VAL A 193 -1.40 -3.02 -17.25
N ASP A 194 -2.16 -3.58 -18.18
CA ASP A 194 -2.42 -2.96 -19.48
C ASP A 194 -3.17 -1.63 -19.33
N SER A 195 -4.11 -1.55 -18.39
CA SER A 195 -4.81 -0.29 -18.07
C SER A 195 -3.88 0.72 -17.41
N TYR A 196 -3.00 0.28 -16.52
CA TYR A 196 -1.99 1.12 -15.89
C TYR A 196 -0.99 1.67 -16.91
N LEU A 197 -0.49 0.84 -17.82
CA LEU A 197 0.42 1.25 -18.89
C LEU A 197 -0.24 2.27 -19.83
N ALA A 198 -1.53 2.14 -20.11
CA ALA A 198 -2.25 3.11 -20.92
C ALA A 198 -2.30 4.51 -20.26
N GLU A 199 -2.44 4.57 -18.93
CA GLU A 199 -2.40 5.84 -18.18
C GLU A 199 -0.96 6.35 -18.03
N ALA A 200 0.00 5.47 -17.71
CA ALA A 200 1.41 5.83 -17.55
C ALA A 200 2.03 6.32 -18.87
N ALA A 201 1.57 5.80 -20.02
CA ALA A 201 2.01 6.23 -21.34
C ALA A 201 1.63 7.68 -21.69
N LEU A 202 0.69 8.30 -20.96
CA LEU A 202 0.39 9.72 -21.11
C LEU A 202 1.52 10.61 -20.54
N ASP A 203 2.42 10.04 -19.76
CA ASP A 203 3.60 10.72 -19.24
C ASP A 203 4.75 10.66 -20.25
N SER A 204 5.09 11.81 -20.84
CA SER A 204 6.20 11.96 -21.77
C SER A 204 7.58 11.62 -21.18
N TYR A 205 7.70 11.52 -19.85
CA TYR A 205 8.93 11.13 -19.17
C TYR A 205 9.05 9.62 -18.92
N LEU A 206 8.04 8.81 -19.27
CA LEU A 206 8.11 7.37 -19.13
C LEU A 206 9.15 6.78 -20.08
N ALA A 207 10.21 6.20 -19.52
CA ALA A 207 11.27 5.59 -20.30
C ALA A 207 10.81 4.28 -20.97
N LEU A 208 11.19 4.08 -22.23
CA LEU A 208 10.85 2.87 -22.99
C LEU A 208 11.28 1.57 -22.28
N PRO A 209 12.47 1.47 -21.67
CA PRO A 209 12.85 0.27 -20.91
C PRO A 209 11.90 -0.05 -19.76
N GLU A 210 11.36 0.96 -19.06
CA GLU A 210 10.39 0.75 -17.97
C GLU A 210 9.05 0.23 -18.51
N PHE A 211 8.56 0.83 -19.60
CA PHE A 211 7.36 0.38 -20.29
C PHE A 211 7.48 -1.10 -20.71
N ILE A 212 8.58 -1.46 -21.38
CA ILE A 212 8.84 -2.83 -21.84
C ILE A 212 8.96 -3.79 -20.65
N ALA A 213 9.67 -3.39 -19.59
CA ALA A 213 9.88 -4.22 -18.42
C ALA A 213 8.55 -4.57 -17.72
N LEU A 214 7.64 -3.60 -17.60
CA LEU A 214 6.32 -3.82 -16.99
C LEU A 214 5.39 -4.61 -17.91
N ALA A 215 5.35 -4.29 -19.21
CA ALA A 215 4.54 -5.04 -20.18
C ALA A 215 4.94 -6.53 -20.25
N GLY A 216 6.25 -6.80 -20.15
CA GLY A 216 6.85 -8.14 -20.17
C GLY A 216 6.96 -8.85 -18.82
N ALA A 217 6.47 -8.26 -17.72
CA ALA A 217 6.54 -8.87 -16.39
C ALA A 217 5.55 -10.03 -16.17
N LEU A 218 4.58 -10.17 -17.07
CA LEU A 218 3.51 -11.17 -17.00
C LEU A 218 3.83 -12.38 -17.89
N PRO A 219 3.37 -13.60 -17.53
CA PRO A 219 3.59 -14.78 -18.36
C PRO A 219 2.82 -14.69 -19.68
N SER A 220 3.29 -15.41 -20.71
CA SER A 220 2.73 -15.33 -22.08
C SER A 220 1.25 -15.72 -22.18
N HIS A 221 0.76 -16.55 -21.27
CA HIS A 221 -0.64 -16.98 -21.22
C HIS A 221 -1.57 -16.02 -20.45
N ALA A 222 -1.02 -14.94 -19.87
CA ALA A 222 -1.79 -13.98 -19.08
C ALA A 222 -2.78 -13.16 -19.93
N ARG A 223 -2.45 -12.97 -21.21
CA ARG A 223 -3.27 -12.24 -22.17
C ARG A 223 -3.90 -13.24 -23.14
N SER A 224 -5.22 -13.29 -23.14
CA SER A 224 -6.00 -14.01 -24.16
C SER A 224 -6.32 -13.11 -25.36
N ILE A 225 -6.35 -11.79 -25.13
CA ILE A 225 -6.60 -10.73 -26.11
C ILE A 225 -5.69 -9.56 -25.71
N ASP A 226 -4.91 -9.03 -26.65
CA ASP A 226 -3.90 -8.00 -26.41
C ASP A 226 -4.38 -6.56 -26.65
N ASP A 227 -5.69 -6.34 -26.88
CA ASP A 227 -6.27 -5.02 -27.19
C ASP A 227 -5.88 -3.94 -26.18
N GLY A 228 -5.81 -4.30 -24.88
CA GLY A 228 -5.40 -3.40 -23.81
C GLY A 228 -3.94 -2.96 -23.94
N LEU A 229 -3.03 -3.91 -24.21
CA LEU A 229 -1.62 -3.65 -24.40
C LEU A 229 -1.36 -2.86 -25.68
N TYR A 230 -2.03 -3.20 -26.79
CA TYR A 230 -1.91 -2.44 -28.04
C TYR A 230 -2.37 -0.99 -27.87
N ARG A 231 -3.45 -0.75 -27.11
CA ARG A 231 -3.87 0.61 -26.77
C ARG A 231 -2.81 1.36 -25.97
N ALA A 232 -2.17 0.71 -24.99
CA ALA A 232 -1.10 1.33 -24.23
C ALA A 232 0.13 1.68 -25.10
N ILE A 233 0.49 0.80 -26.03
CA ILE A 233 1.57 1.03 -27.00
C ILE A 233 1.23 2.20 -27.93
N ASP A 234 0.01 2.23 -28.48
CA ASP A 234 -0.45 3.33 -29.34
C ASP A 234 -0.43 4.67 -28.61
N THR A 235 -0.83 4.72 -27.34
CA THR A 235 -0.68 5.93 -26.51
C THR A 235 0.78 6.31 -26.31
N TYR A 236 1.67 5.35 -26.05
CA TYR A 236 3.09 5.60 -25.79
C TYR A 236 3.86 6.13 -27.01
N LEU A 237 3.45 5.72 -28.22
CA LEU A 237 4.11 6.11 -29.47
C LEU A 237 3.62 7.43 -30.06
N LYS A 238 2.56 8.02 -29.47
CA LYS A 238 2.01 9.32 -29.87
C LYS A 238 2.77 10.48 -29.23
#